data_AF-A0A8W8M5I6-F1
#
_entry.id   AF-A0A8W8M5I6-F1
#
_cell.length_a   1.000
_cell.length_b   1.000
_cell.length_c   1.000
_cell.angle_alpha   90.00
_cell.angle_beta   90.00
_cell.angle_gamma   90.00
#
_symmetry.space_group_name_H-M   'P 1'
#
loop_
_entity.id
_entity.type
_entity.pdbx_description
1 polymer ?
#
loop_
_entity_poly.entity_id
_entity_poly.type
_entity_poly.pdbx_seq_one_letter_code
_entity_poly.pdbx_strand_id
1 'polypeptide(L)'
;MEFQFLNTIIVCFLALLHFSRNQQSRCATYTMYQKFIGSLHDDRAKPLWEIERESVQSAKYLCVRRCEKDHRCVGIEICTIRPDLSRCRGCCEWYVIDKDGGLPRNATDGCKYFDLSKDGVESRGIRLSANSNVSAVASSTYVHYDTPLLASNVLDGIYGIHCGTSKTYSSVGETNPWIEVTWSGTITIQRIVIYNRADCCGNRLVDLNVTYTNNGVTGICGFYPGLLSRHGDIILIYCPLEAHATSVKLQIQSKPGQLNELNLCEVEIYKKS
;
A
#
# COMPACT_ATOMS: atom_id res chain seq x y z
N MET A 1 -17.63 -14.88 -1.39
CA MET A 1 -17.99 -14.07 -0.20
C MET A 1 -19.06 -13.10 -0.62
N GLU A 2 -20.27 -13.24 -0.08
CA GLU A 2 -21.39 -12.34 -0.36
C GLU A 2 -21.07 -10.91 0.09
N PHE A 3 -21.11 -9.96 -0.85
CA PHE A 3 -21.04 -8.54 -0.55
C PHE A 3 -22.37 -8.12 0.10
N GLN A 4 -22.46 -8.12 1.43
CA GLN A 4 -23.62 -7.61 2.13
C GLN A 4 -23.45 -6.12 2.50
N PHE A 5 -24.47 -5.33 2.16
CA PHE A 5 -24.74 -3.92 2.47
C PHE A 5 -23.99 -2.84 1.67
N LEU A 6 -24.67 -2.27 0.66
CA LEU A 6 -24.38 -0.95 0.12
C LEU A 6 -24.65 0.10 1.21
N ASN A 7 -23.62 0.87 1.58
CA ASN A 7 -23.78 2.04 2.42
C ASN A 7 -23.66 3.28 1.53
N THR A 8 -24.81 3.84 1.14
CA THR A 8 -24.87 5.05 0.33
C THR A 8 -24.84 6.28 1.25
N ILE A 9 -23.95 7.24 0.98
CA ILE A 9 -23.91 8.54 1.65
C ILE A 9 -24.17 9.63 0.63
N ILE A 10 -24.99 10.60 0.99
CA ILE A 10 -25.16 11.84 0.23
C ILE A 10 -24.30 12.92 0.90
N VAL A 11 -23.40 13.53 0.12
CA VAL A 11 -22.54 14.61 0.60
C VAL A 11 -22.80 15.86 -0.24
N CYS A 12 -23.24 16.94 0.41
CA CYS A 12 -23.59 18.19 -0.25
C CYS A 12 -22.49 19.26 -0.16
N PHE A 13 -22.24 19.96 -1.26
CA PHE A 13 -21.38 21.13 -1.35
C PHE A 13 -22.23 22.40 -1.33
N LEU A 14 -21.88 23.36 -0.47
CA LEU A 14 -22.34 24.74 -0.57
C LEU A 14 -21.32 25.49 -1.45
N ALA A 15 -21.72 25.89 -2.65
CA ALA A 15 -20.89 26.76 -3.49
C ALA A 15 -21.02 28.19 -2.96
N LEU A 16 -20.01 28.68 -2.24
CA LEU A 16 -19.89 30.11 -1.93
C LEU A 16 -19.39 30.84 -3.19
N LEU A 17 -20.30 31.06 -4.14
CA LEU A 17 -20.13 32.08 -5.17
C LEU A 17 -20.90 33.32 -4.74
N HIS A 18 -20.25 34.47 -4.89
CA HIS A 18 -20.69 35.80 -4.45
C HIS A 18 -22.20 36.06 -4.60
N PHE A 19 -22.79 36.63 -3.53
CA PHE A 19 -24.08 37.34 -3.47
C PHE A 19 -25.00 37.15 -4.70
N SER A 20 -25.60 35.97 -4.82
CA SER A 20 -26.77 35.73 -5.65
C SER A 20 -27.68 34.73 -4.93
N ARG A 21 -28.98 35.03 -4.92
CA ARG A 21 -30.02 34.48 -4.02
C ARG A 21 -30.41 33.02 -4.29
N ASN A 22 -29.58 32.22 -4.95
CA ASN A 22 -29.83 30.80 -5.22
C ASN A 22 -28.61 29.94 -4.87
N GLN A 23 -28.53 29.51 -3.60
CA GLN A 23 -27.61 28.47 -3.15
C GLN A 23 -28.15 27.10 -3.60
N GLN A 24 -27.64 26.55 -4.68
CA GLN A 24 -27.97 25.17 -5.08
C GLN A 24 -26.93 24.22 -4.51
N SER A 25 -27.32 23.43 -3.51
CA SER A 25 -26.47 22.39 -2.93
C SER A 25 -26.18 21.34 -3.99
N ARG A 26 -24.91 21.20 -4.40
CA ARG A 26 -24.48 20.09 -5.25
C ARG A 26 -24.22 18.90 -4.35
N CYS A 27 -25.10 17.90 -4.36
CA CYS A 27 -24.92 16.68 -3.59
C CYS A 27 -24.35 15.57 -4.46
N ALA A 28 -23.26 14.95 -4.02
CA ALA A 28 -22.69 13.76 -4.62
C ALA A 28 -23.04 12.53 -3.78
N THR A 29 -23.35 11.43 -4.46
CA THR A 29 -23.72 10.17 -3.83
C THR A 29 -22.52 9.25 -3.84
N TYR A 30 -22.09 8.78 -2.67
CA TYR A 30 -20.95 7.90 -2.50
C TYR A 30 -21.42 6.51 -2.11
N THR A 31 -21.01 5.53 -2.89
CA THR A 31 -21.24 4.13 -2.58
C THR A 31 -19.99 3.56 -1.95
N MET A 32 -20.15 3.01 -0.74
CA MET A 32 -19.10 2.32 -0.04
C MET A 32 -19.41 0.83 0.06
N TYR A 33 -18.37 0.02 -0.05
CA TYR A 33 -18.46 -1.44 -0.07
C TYR A 33 -17.83 -1.98 1.20
N GLN A 34 -18.65 -2.50 2.12
CA GLN A 34 -18.13 -3.11 3.35
C GLN A 34 -17.29 -4.34 2.98
N LYS A 35 -16.01 -4.34 3.36
CA LYS A 35 -15.11 -5.47 3.09
C LYS A 35 -15.01 -6.43 4.27
N PHE A 36 -14.94 -5.91 5.49
CA PHE A 36 -14.90 -6.74 6.69
C PHE A 36 -15.40 -5.99 7.92
N ILE A 37 -15.77 -6.77 8.94
CA ILE A 37 -16.00 -6.32 10.31
C ILE A 37 -14.70 -6.53 11.07
N GLY A 38 -14.25 -5.50 11.77
CA GLY A 38 -12.96 -5.42 12.44
C GLY A 38 -12.24 -4.10 12.15
N SER A 39 -11.15 -3.88 12.88
CA SER A 39 -10.25 -2.74 12.72
C SER A 39 -9.03 -3.13 11.89
N LEU A 40 -8.49 -2.22 11.09
CA LEU A 40 -7.15 -2.32 10.51
C LEU A 40 -6.14 -2.59 11.63
N HIS A 41 -5.37 -3.67 11.47
CA HIS A 41 -4.36 -4.05 12.44
C HIS A 41 -3.15 -3.11 12.32
N ASP A 42 -2.83 -2.37 13.39
CA ASP A 42 -1.78 -1.32 13.38
C ASP A 42 -0.37 -1.85 13.00
N ASP A 43 -0.05 -3.09 13.39
CA ASP A 43 1.23 -3.72 12.98
C ASP A 43 1.29 -4.17 11.51
N ARG A 44 0.15 -4.11 10.79
CA ARG A 44 0.00 -4.63 9.43
C ARG A 44 -0.58 -3.59 8.46
N ALA A 45 -0.94 -2.41 8.94
CA ALA A 45 -1.39 -1.30 8.12
C ALA A 45 -1.06 0.04 8.79
N LYS A 46 -0.63 1.02 8.01
CA LYS A 46 -0.44 2.40 8.45
C LYS A 46 -1.50 3.31 7.85
N PRO A 47 -2.49 3.76 8.63
CA PRO A 47 -3.47 4.75 8.18
C PRO A 47 -2.80 6.04 7.72
N LEU A 48 -3.36 6.67 6.68
CA LEU A 48 -2.96 7.99 6.20
C LEU A 48 -3.33 9.10 7.21
N TRP A 49 -4.42 8.88 7.95
CA TRP A 49 -4.90 9.76 9.01
C TRP A 49 -5.88 9.03 9.92
N GLU A 50 -6.07 9.61 11.09
CA GLU A 50 -7.08 9.23 12.08
C GLU A 50 -7.86 10.47 12.50
N ILE A 51 -9.17 10.31 12.67
CA ILE A 51 -10.10 11.38 13.04
C ILE A 51 -11.11 10.83 14.03
N GLU A 52 -11.31 11.53 15.14
CA GLU A 52 -12.37 11.22 16.10
C GLU A 52 -13.55 12.18 15.97
N ARG A 53 -14.77 11.67 16.15
CA ARG A 53 -16.02 12.44 16.15
C ARG A 53 -17.01 11.88 17.15
N GLU A 54 -17.99 12.68 17.51
CA GLU A 54 -19.04 12.36 18.48
C GLU A 54 -20.03 11.28 17.98
N SER A 55 -20.05 10.97 16.69
CA SER A 55 -20.93 9.94 16.13
C SER A 55 -20.33 9.23 14.92
N VAL A 56 -20.82 8.02 14.66
CA VAL A 56 -20.46 7.25 13.46
C VAL A 56 -20.79 8.04 12.19
N GLN A 57 -21.91 8.77 12.18
CA GLN A 57 -22.35 9.53 11.02
C GLN A 57 -21.40 10.70 10.69
N SER A 58 -20.98 11.46 11.70
CA SER A 58 -20.05 12.58 11.50
C SER A 58 -18.63 12.09 11.18
N ALA A 59 -18.17 11.00 11.79
CA ALA A 59 -16.90 10.35 11.45
C ALA A 59 -16.89 9.88 9.98
N LYS A 60 -17.94 9.16 9.58
CA LYS A 60 -18.14 8.63 8.21
C LYS A 60 -18.12 9.76 7.18
N TYR A 61 -18.93 10.81 7.39
CA TYR A 61 -19.04 11.94 6.46
C TYR A 61 -17.68 12.61 6.19
N LEU A 62 -16.94 12.92 7.25
CA LEU A 62 -15.68 13.64 7.12
C LEU A 62 -14.58 12.77 6.49
N CYS A 63 -14.53 11.49 6.87
CA CYS A 63 -13.54 10.58 6.31
C CYS A 63 -13.72 10.32 4.82
N VAL A 64 -14.94 10.07 4.37
CA VAL A 64 -15.22 9.91 2.93
C VAL A 64 -14.76 11.15 2.16
N ARG A 65 -15.11 12.34 2.67
CA ARG A 65 -14.70 13.61 2.08
C ARG A 65 -13.20 13.86 2.05
N ARG A 66 -12.48 13.38 3.06
CA ARG A 66 -11.02 13.48 3.11
C ARG A 66 -10.37 12.47 2.16
N CYS A 67 -10.91 11.25 2.13
CA CYS A 67 -10.43 10.17 1.29
C CYS A 67 -10.58 10.49 -0.20
N GLU A 68 -11.67 11.15 -0.61
CA GLU A 68 -11.82 11.63 -1.99
C GLU A 68 -10.74 12.63 -2.44
N LYS A 69 -10.21 13.42 -1.49
CA LYS A 69 -9.22 14.45 -1.78
C LYS A 69 -7.79 13.94 -1.77
N ASP A 70 -7.54 12.78 -1.16
CA ASP A 70 -6.22 12.16 -1.14
C ASP A 70 -6.24 10.94 -2.06
N HIS A 71 -5.50 11.00 -3.17
CA HIS A 71 -5.45 9.95 -4.18
C HIS A 71 -4.89 8.62 -3.66
N ARG A 72 -4.15 8.64 -2.54
CA ARG A 72 -3.66 7.43 -1.87
C ARG A 72 -4.74 6.71 -1.09
N CYS A 73 -5.84 7.40 -0.78
CA CYS A 73 -6.90 6.82 0.02
C CYS A 73 -7.82 5.93 -0.81
N VAL A 74 -7.90 4.68 -0.37
CA VAL A 74 -8.61 3.61 -1.08
C VAL A 74 -9.82 3.07 -0.33
N GLY A 75 -9.86 3.30 0.97
CA GLY A 75 -10.95 2.91 1.84
C GLY A 75 -10.85 3.60 3.18
N ILE A 76 -11.89 3.42 3.99
CA ILE A 76 -11.99 3.99 5.33
C ILE A 76 -12.39 2.91 6.34
N GLU A 77 -11.79 2.96 7.52
CA GLU A 77 -12.28 2.26 8.70
C GLU A 77 -13.14 3.21 9.52
N ILE A 78 -14.26 2.71 10.04
CA ILE A 78 -15.09 3.43 11.00
C ILE A 78 -15.31 2.53 12.22
N CYS A 79 -15.03 3.06 13.39
CA CYS A 79 -15.17 2.37 14.66
C CYS A 79 -16.07 3.16 15.62
N THR A 80 -17.00 2.46 16.25
CA THR A 80 -17.65 2.93 17.49
C THR A 80 -16.73 2.56 18.66
N ILE A 81 -16.09 3.54 19.27
CA ILE A 81 -15.22 3.33 20.44
C ILE A 81 -16.08 3.28 21.70
N ARG A 82 -17.03 4.21 21.81
CA ARG A 82 -18.09 4.28 22.84
C ARG A 82 -19.27 5.10 22.28
N PRO A 83 -20.43 5.19 22.94
CA PRO A 83 -21.64 5.79 22.36
C PRO A 83 -21.49 7.23 21.84
N ASP A 84 -20.61 8.02 22.45
CA ASP A 84 -20.32 9.43 22.15
C ASP A 84 -18.95 9.64 21.48
N LEU A 85 -18.28 8.56 21.06
CA LEU A 85 -16.97 8.62 20.43
C LEU A 85 -16.84 7.57 19.34
N SER A 86 -16.68 8.06 18.11
CA SER A 86 -16.40 7.27 16.93
C SER A 86 -15.06 7.69 16.34
N ARG A 87 -14.24 6.71 15.96
CA ARG A 87 -12.98 6.91 15.28
C ARG A 87 -13.15 6.56 13.81
N CYS A 88 -12.49 7.30 12.94
CA CYS A 88 -12.36 6.92 11.56
C CYS A 88 -10.91 7.06 11.08
N ARG A 89 -10.45 6.09 10.30
CA ARG A 89 -9.10 6.06 9.71
C ARG A 89 -9.19 5.98 8.19
N GLY A 90 -8.38 6.76 7.49
CA GLY A 90 -8.22 6.66 6.04
C GLY A 90 -7.09 5.70 5.69
N CYS A 91 -7.34 4.73 4.81
CA CYS A 91 -6.37 3.72 4.44
C CYS A 91 -5.80 3.97 3.04
N CYS A 92 -4.50 3.80 2.80
CA CYS A 92 -3.40 3.67 3.77
C CYS A 92 -2.10 4.19 3.10
N GLU A 93 -1.10 4.57 3.90
CA GLU A 93 0.26 4.76 3.35
C GLU A 93 0.82 3.43 2.86
N TRP A 94 0.67 2.40 3.69
CA TRP A 94 0.95 1.02 3.34
C TRP A 94 0.04 0.07 4.12
N TYR A 95 -0.17 -1.12 3.57
CA TYR A 95 -0.81 -2.22 4.28
C TYR A 95 -0.34 -3.55 3.71
N VAL A 96 -0.49 -4.62 4.51
CA VAL A 96 -0.14 -5.97 4.10
C VAL A 96 -1.39 -6.76 3.77
N ILE A 97 -1.45 -7.37 2.59
CA ILE A 97 -2.42 -8.41 2.26
C ILE A 97 -1.84 -9.73 2.75
N ASP A 98 -2.59 -10.39 3.63
CA ASP A 98 -2.25 -11.71 4.13
C ASP A 98 -2.29 -12.73 2.99
N LYS A 99 -1.55 -13.84 3.11
CA LYS A 99 -1.56 -14.94 2.12
C LYS A 99 -2.97 -15.46 1.76
N ASP A 100 -3.95 -15.22 2.63
CA ASP A 100 -5.35 -15.62 2.46
C ASP A 100 -6.21 -14.55 1.73
N GLY A 101 -5.59 -13.47 1.23
CA GLY A 101 -6.22 -12.51 0.30
C GLY A 101 -7.04 -11.39 0.94
N GLY A 102 -6.76 -11.00 2.18
CA GLY A 102 -7.51 -9.97 2.90
C GLY A 102 -6.63 -8.86 3.49
N LEU A 103 -7.24 -7.68 3.68
CA LEU A 103 -6.68 -6.65 4.55
C LEU A 103 -6.54 -7.18 5.98
N PRO A 104 -5.50 -6.75 6.72
CA PRO A 104 -5.21 -7.29 8.03
C PRO A 104 -6.19 -6.69 9.03
N ARG A 105 -6.94 -7.54 9.72
CA ARG A 105 -7.99 -7.11 10.64
C ARG A 105 -7.77 -7.65 12.05
N ASN A 106 -8.05 -6.81 13.05
CA ASN A 106 -8.34 -7.23 14.40
C ASN A 106 -9.85 -7.34 14.59
N ALA A 107 -10.28 -8.46 15.18
CA ALA A 107 -11.70 -8.71 15.47
C ALA A 107 -12.15 -7.79 16.61
N THR A 108 -12.67 -6.63 16.24
CA THR A 108 -13.20 -5.63 17.18
C THR A 108 -14.65 -5.34 16.79
N ASP A 109 -15.58 -5.69 17.69
CA ASP A 109 -17.03 -5.69 17.41
C ASP A 109 -17.62 -4.29 17.08
N GLY A 110 -16.85 -3.22 17.31
CA GLY A 110 -17.25 -1.85 16.99
C GLY A 110 -16.78 -1.31 15.63
N CYS A 111 -15.94 -2.05 14.90
CA CYS A 111 -15.23 -1.52 13.73
C CYS A 111 -15.67 -2.16 12.41
N LYS A 112 -15.69 -1.37 11.34
CA LYS A 112 -15.99 -1.80 9.98
C LYS A 112 -15.09 -1.09 8.98
N TYR A 113 -14.60 -1.82 7.99
CA TYR A 113 -13.83 -1.25 6.90
C TYR A 113 -14.63 -1.26 5.60
N PHE A 114 -14.50 -0.16 4.85
CA PHE A 114 -15.20 0.08 3.60
C PHE A 114 -14.23 0.50 2.50
N ASP A 115 -14.31 -0.17 1.35
CA ASP A 115 -13.71 0.33 0.11
C ASP A 115 -14.58 1.44 -0.48
N LEU A 116 -13.93 2.44 -1.08
CA LEU A 116 -14.61 3.49 -1.84
C LEU A 116 -14.83 3.16 -3.32
N SER A 117 -14.35 1.99 -3.77
CA SER A 117 -14.52 1.49 -5.13
C SER A 117 -14.99 0.05 -5.11
N LYS A 118 -15.89 -0.32 -6.03
CA LYS A 118 -16.34 -1.70 -6.20
C LYS A 118 -15.20 -2.64 -6.58
N ASP A 119 -14.32 -2.12 -7.42
CA ASP A 119 -13.16 -2.83 -7.97
C ASP A 119 -11.97 -2.84 -6.99
N GLY A 120 -12.16 -2.23 -5.81
CA GLY A 120 -11.19 -2.18 -4.72
C GLY A 120 -9.91 -1.38 -5.02
N VAL A 121 -8.89 -1.64 -4.21
CA VAL A 121 -7.52 -1.14 -4.39
C VAL A 121 -6.90 -1.62 -5.70
N GLU A 122 -7.14 -2.87 -6.03
CA GLU A 122 -6.35 -3.63 -7.00
C GLU A 122 -6.52 -3.12 -8.43
N SER A 123 -7.66 -2.48 -8.72
CA SER A 123 -7.95 -1.87 -10.03
C SER A 123 -7.30 -0.50 -10.25
N ARG A 124 -6.65 0.09 -9.24
CA ARG A 124 -6.02 1.41 -9.37
C ARG A 124 -4.65 1.31 -10.04
N GLY A 125 -4.55 1.95 -11.21
CA GLY A 125 -3.30 2.14 -11.95
C GLY A 125 -3.03 1.06 -12.99
N ILE A 126 -2.06 1.33 -13.85
CA ILE A 126 -1.63 0.43 -14.91
C ILE A 126 -0.29 -0.17 -14.50
N ARG A 127 -0.19 -1.51 -14.43
CA ARG A 127 1.09 -2.19 -14.16
C ARG A 127 2.09 -1.81 -15.26
N LEU A 128 3.29 -1.42 -14.86
CA LEU A 128 4.38 -1.17 -15.78
C LEU A 128 4.75 -2.50 -16.47
N SER A 129 4.61 -2.55 -17.78
CA SER A 129 4.80 -3.78 -18.58
C SER A 129 6.28 -4.03 -18.90
N ALA A 130 6.63 -5.27 -19.26
CA ALA A 130 7.97 -5.62 -19.76
C ALA A 130 8.46 -4.73 -20.93
N ASN A 131 7.56 -4.22 -21.77
CA ASN A 131 7.89 -3.30 -22.88
C ASN A 131 8.39 -1.91 -22.42
N SER A 132 8.33 -1.61 -21.13
CA SER A 132 8.83 -0.35 -20.55
C SER A 132 10.33 -0.37 -20.24
N ASN A 133 11.07 -1.36 -20.75
CA ASN A 133 12.49 -1.59 -20.52
C ASN A 133 12.83 -1.55 -19.01
N VAL A 134 12.05 -2.32 -18.24
CA VAL A 134 12.18 -2.38 -16.79
C VAL A 134 13.34 -3.30 -16.44
N SER A 135 14.22 -2.87 -15.55
CA SER A 135 15.35 -3.66 -15.07
C SER A 135 15.52 -3.53 -13.57
N ALA A 136 16.20 -4.49 -12.95
CA ALA A 136 16.51 -4.47 -11.53
C ALA A 136 18.01 -4.66 -11.31
N VAL A 137 18.57 -3.85 -10.41
CA VAL A 137 19.95 -3.97 -9.91
C VAL A 137 19.93 -3.97 -8.39
N ALA A 138 20.93 -4.58 -7.77
CA ALA A 138 20.96 -4.82 -6.34
C ALA A 138 22.33 -4.50 -5.75
N SER A 139 22.39 -4.35 -4.43
CA SER A 139 23.64 -4.21 -3.68
C SER A 139 24.56 -5.42 -3.84
N SER A 140 23.98 -6.62 -3.83
CA SER A 140 24.70 -7.89 -3.95
C SER A 140 23.77 -9.00 -4.45
N THR A 141 24.33 -10.20 -4.65
CA THR A 141 23.55 -11.40 -5.02
C THR A 141 24.06 -12.58 -4.22
N TYR A 142 23.16 -13.23 -3.49
CA TYR A 142 23.44 -14.48 -2.80
C TYR A 142 23.42 -15.67 -3.76
N VAL A 143 24.31 -16.64 -3.53
CA VAL A 143 24.41 -17.88 -4.30
C VAL A 143 24.00 -19.04 -3.41
N HIS A 144 22.89 -19.68 -3.75
CA HIS A 144 22.34 -20.84 -3.04
C HIS A 144 22.72 -22.14 -3.76
N TYR A 145 23.68 -22.91 -3.23
CA TYR A 145 24.22 -24.14 -3.84
C TYR A 145 24.41 -24.00 -5.36
N ASP A 146 25.27 -23.06 -5.75
CA ASP A 146 25.61 -22.71 -7.14
C ASP A 146 24.51 -22.02 -7.97
N THR A 147 23.35 -21.72 -7.39
CA THR A 147 22.28 -20.95 -8.04
C THR A 147 22.26 -19.50 -7.54
N PRO A 148 22.63 -18.51 -8.37
CA PRO A 148 22.50 -17.10 -8.02
C PRO A 148 21.02 -16.68 -7.90
N LEU A 149 20.67 -16.02 -6.80
CA LEU A 149 19.33 -15.48 -6.56
C LEU A 149 19.24 -14.03 -7.09
N LEU A 150 19.20 -13.92 -8.42
CA LEU A 150 19.40 -12.69 -9.18
C LEU A 150 18.35 -11.59 -8.91
N ALA A 151 18.77 -10.33 -9.03
CA ALA A 151 17.87 -9.17 -8.96
C ALA A 151 16.74 -9.22 -9.99
N SER A 152 16.96 -9.83 -11.17
CA SER A 152 15.94 -9.99 -12.21
C SER A 152 14.75 -10.85 -11.77
N ASN A 153 14.90 -11.68 -10.74
CA ASN A 153 13.81 -12.51 -10.24
C ASN A 153 12.64 -11.66 -9.73
N VAL A 154 12.85 -10.42 -9.28
CA VAL A 154 11.74 -9.57 -8.82
C VAL A 154 10.85 -9.02 -9.93
N LEU A 155 11.17 -9.32 -11.20
CA LEU A 155 10.46 -8.83 -12.39
C LEU A 155 10.04 -9.98 -13.32
N ASP A 156 10.10 -11.23 -12.86
CA ASP A 156 9.87 -12.41 -13.70
C ASP A 156 8.40 -12.87 -13.74
N GLY A 157 7.54 -12.23 -12.94
CA GLY A 157 6.13 -12.54 -12.84
C GLY A 157 5.80 -13.73 -11.94
N ILE A 158 6.77 -14.23 -11.16
CA ILE A 158 6.61 -15.40 -10.29
C ILE A 158 6.53 -14.97 -8.82
N TYR A 159 5.34 -15.10 -8.24
CA TYR A 159 5.05 -14.69 -6.87
C TYR A 159 4.14 -15.69 -6.14
N GLY A 160 3.86 -15.40 -4.86
CA GLY A 160 2.99 -16.25 -4.03
C GLY A 160 3.55 -17.67 -3.91
N ILE A 161 2.69 -18.68 -4.01
CA ILE A 161 3.07 -20.09 -3.88
C ILE A 161 4.11 -20.55 -4.92
N HIS A 162 4.23 -19.85 -6.05
CA HIS A 162 5.18 -20.19 -7.11
C HIS A 162 6.58 -19.63 -6.87
N CYS A 163 6.73 -18.70 -5.92
CA CYS A 163 8.03 -18.16 -5.54
C CYS A 163 8.74 -19.08 -4.54
N GLY A 164 9.44 -20.08 -5.09
CA GLY A 164 10.40 -20.88 -4.34
C GLY A 164 11.76 -20.18 -4.23
N THR A 165 12.71 -20.84 -3.54
CA THR A 165 14.08 -20.32 -3.34
C THR A 165 14.73 -19.83 -4.64
N SER A 166 14.70 -20.61 -5.73
CA SER A 166 15.34 -20.24 -7.00
C SER A 166 14.62 -19.12 -7.77
N LYS A 167 13.43 -18.72 -7.33
CA LYS A 167 12.59 -17.65 -7.90
C LYS A 167 12.55 -16.41 -7.01
N THR A 168 13.34 -16.40 -5.95
CA THR A 168 13.50 -15.25 -5.07
C THR A 168 14.76 -14.49 -5.48
N TYR A 169 14.74 -13.16 -5.41
CA TYR A 169 15.97 -12.37 -5.29
C TYR A 169 16.46 -12.42 -3.84
N SER A 170 17.77 -12.53 -3.63
CA SER A 170 18.38 -12.48 -2.30
C SER A 170 19.73 -11.74 -2.33
N SER A 171 19.90 -10.76 -1.46
CA SER A 171 21.22 -10.18 -1.16
C SER A 171 22.03 -11.12 -0.26
N VAL A 172 23.35 -10.94 -0.21
CA VAL A 172 24.13 -11.52 0.89
C VAL A 172 23.77 -10.83 2.22
N GLY A 173 24.25 -11.37 3.33
CA GLY A 173 24.17 -10.70 4.63
C GLY A 173 25.07 -9.47 4.66
N GLU A 174 24.48 -8.28 4.55
CA GLU A 174 25.20 -7.01 4.45
C GLU A 174 24.48 -5.88 5.19
N THR A 175 25.17 -4.75 5.39
CA THR A 175 24.57 -3.54 5.95
C THR A 175 23.82 -2.78 4.87
N ASN A 176 22.57 -2.42 5.14
CA ASN A 176 21.68 -1.67 4.25
C ASN A 176 21.47 -2.29 2.85
N PRO A 177 21.13 -3.59 2.75
CA PRO A 177 20.91 -4.24 1.47
C PRO A 177 19.76 -3.56 0.71
N TRP A 178 19.92 -3.45 -0.60
CA TRP A 178 18.96 -2.75 -1.44
C TRP A 178 18.78 -3.41 -2.79
N ILE A 179 17.61 -3.18 -3.38
CA ILE A 179 17.33 -3.43 -4.79
C ILE A 179 16.68 -2.18 -5.38
N GLU A 180 17.03 -1.86 -6.62
CA GLU A 180 16.53 -0.72 -7.37
C GLU A 180 15.95 -1.18 -8.69
N VAL A 181 14.66 -0.92 -8.89
CA VAL A 181 13.95 -1.14 -10.14
C VAL A 181 13.98 0.15 -10.94
N THR A 182 14.43 0.09 -12.20
CA THR A 182 14.58 1.23 -13.10
C THR A 182 13.79 0.99 -14.38
N TRP A 183 13.38 2.06 -15.06
CA TRP A 183 12.67 1.99 -16.33
C TRP A 183 12.96 3.22 -17.19
N SER A 184 12.57 3.16 -18.48
CA SER A 184 12.75 4.28 -19.40
C SER A 184 11.65 5.33 -19.23
N GLY A 185 12.05 6.59 -19.06
CA GLY A 185 11.15 7.74 -19.00
C GLY A 185 10.49 7.94 -17.63
N THR A 186 10.09 9.17 -17.36
CA THR A 186 9.44 9.52 -16.10
C THR A 186 7.98 9.08 -16.11
N ILE A 187 7.55 8.37 -15.06
CA ILE A 187 6.15 8.04 -14.80
C ILE A 187 5.72 8.66 -13.46
N THR A 188 4.41 8.87 -13.28
CA THR A 188 3.84 9.09 -11.94
C THR A 188 3.48 7.75 -11.32
N ILE A 189 4.20 7.35 -10.28
CA ILE A 189 3.91 6.12 -9.53
C ILE A 189 2.63 6.33 -8.73
N GLN A 190 1.69 5.39 -8.87
CA GLN A 190 0.47 5.36 -8.06
C GLN A 190 0.64 4.45 -6.85
N ARG A 191 1.15 3.24 -7.07
CA ARG A 191 1.41 2.27 -6.00
C ARG A 191 2.50 1.29 -6.38
N ILE A 192 3.06 0.65 -5.37
CA ILE A 192 4.07 -0.41 -5.49
C ILE A 192 3.50 -1.64 -4.76
N VAL A 193 3.60 -2.81 -5.38
CA VAL A 193 3.31 -4.10 -4.75
C VAL A 193 4.62 -4.84 -4.55
N ILE A 194 4.84 -5.32 -3.34
CA ILE A 194 6.05 -6.05 -2.95
C ILE A 194 5.60 -7.41 -2.47
N TYR A 195 6.01 -8.46 -3.19
CA TYR A 195 5.75 -9.84 -2.81
C TYR A 195 6.93 -10.34 -2.00
N ASN A 196 6.69 -10.59 -0.71
CA ASN A 196 7.69 -11.12 0.20
C ASN A 196 7.99 -12.59 -0.12
N ARG A 197 9.17 -13.07 0.30
CA ARG A 197 9.59 -14.47 0.12
C ARG A 197 8.55 -15.45 0.67
N ALA A 198 8.18 -16.46 -0.13
CA ALA A 198 7.02 -17.31 0.18
C ALA A 198 7.35 -18.66 0.85
N ASP A 199 8.55 -19.21 0.64
CA ASP A 199 8.96 -20.54 1.12
C ASP A 199 9.59 -20.53 2.53
N CYS A 200 10.34 -19.47 2.87
CA CYS A 200 10.92 -19.24 4.19
C CYS A 200 11.26 -17.77 4.40
N CYS A 201 11.77 -17.44 5.59
CA CYS A 201 12.59 -16.25 5.82
C CYS A 201 11.94 -14.87 5.52
N GLY A 202 10.61 -14.81 5.35
CA GLY A 202 9.85 -13.60 5.04
C GLY A 202 9.89 -12.59 6.18
N ASN A 203 10.09 -13.06 7.41
CA ASN A 203 10.34 -12.23 8.59
C ASN A 203 11.63 -11.39 8.51
N ARG A 204 12.47 -11.58 7.49
CA ARG A 204 13.64 -10.73 7.21
C ARG A 204 13.28 -9.40 6.55
N LEU A 205 12.10 -9.28 5.94
CA LEU A 205 11.65 -8.04 5.33
C LEU A 205 11.14 -7.08 6.41
N VAL A 206 12.05 -6.29 6.95
CA VAL A 206 11.83 -5.32 8.04
C VAL A 206 12.54 -4.00 7.75
N ASP A 207 12.11 -2.93 8.42
CA ASP A 207 12.73 -1.60 8.32
C ASP A 207 12.98 -1.12 6.88
N LEU A 208 12.03 -1.41 5.98
CA LEU A 208 12.16 -1.18 4.55
C LEU A 208 11.77 0.26 4.18
N ASN A 209 12.77 1.03 3.73
CA ASN A 209 12.53 2.32 3.12
C ASN A 209 12.30 2.16 1.61
N VAL A 210 11.22 2.75 1.10
CA VAL A 210 10.87 2.72 -0.32
C VAL A 210 10.92 4.13 -0.87
N THR A 211 11.94 4.40 -1.68
CA THR A 211 12.21 5.71 -2.27
C THR A 211 12.01 5.67 -3.77
N TYR A 212 11.74 6.83 -4.36
CA TYR A 212 11.65 7.01 -5.80
C TYR A 212 12.62 8.12 -6.23
N THR A 213 13.18 7.98 -7.43
CA THR A 213 14.14 8.97 -7.95
C THR A 213 13.72 9.46 -9.32
N ASN A 214 13.86 10.76 -9.56
CA ASN A 214 13.72 11.38 -10.88
C ASN A 214 14.80 12.45 -11.05
N ASN A 215 15.62 12.33 -12.10
CA ASN A 215 16.67 13.31 -12.40
C ASN A 215 17.56 13.65 -11.18
N GLY A 216 17.91 12.65 -10.37
CA GLY A 216 18.73 12.81 -9.16
C GLY A 216 17.98 13.31 -7.92
N VAL A 217 16.71 13.71 -8.04
CA VAL A 217 15.87 14.08 -6.89
C VAL A 217 15.21 12.83 -6.33
N THR A 218 15.45 12.56 -5.05
CA THR A 218 14.87 11.41 -4.33
C THR A 218 13.71 11.85 -3.44
N GLY A 219 12.59 11.15 -3.53
CA GLY A 219 11.46 11.25 -2.60
C GLY A 219 11.15 9.90 -1.95
N ILE A 220 10.20 9.89 -1.02
CA ILE A 220 9.81 8.68 -0.26
C ILE A 220 8.38 8.29 -0.63
N CYS A 221 8.19 7.03 -1.05
CA CYS A 221 6.86 6.45 -1.19
C CYS A 221 6.32 5.97 0.16
N GLY A 222 7.16 5.34 0.99
CA GLY A 222 6.77 4.89 2.32
C GLY A 222 7.88 4.18 3.08
N PHE A 223 7.63 3.93 4.37
CA PHE A 223 8.48 3.12 5.24
C PHE A 223 7.66 1.98 5.84
N TYR A 224 8.08 0.74 5.57
CA TYR A 224 7.46 -0.47 6.06
C TYR A 224 8.29 -1.09 7.20
N PRO A 225 7.80 -1.08 8.45
CA PRO A 225 8.58 -1.53 9.61
C PRO A 225 8.72 -3.07 9.69
N GLY A 226 7.78 -3.83 9.11
CA GLY A 226 7.84 -5.29 9.12
C GLY A 226 7.58 -5.97 10.47
N LEU A 227 6.87 -5.31 11.40
CA LEU A 227 6.64 -5.78 12.79
C LEU A 227 6.09 -7.22 12.88
N LEU A 228 5.21 -7.59 11.95
CA LEU A 228 4.63 -8.93 11.83
C LEU A 228 4.83 -9.49 10.42
N SER A 229 5.98 -9.25 9.79
CA SER A 229 6.27 -9.75 8.44
C SER A 229 6.34 -11.28 8.41
N ARG A 230 5.64 -11.89 7.44
CA ARG A 230 5.50 -13.35 7.28
C ARG A 230 5.85 -13.77 5.86
N HIS A 231 6.06 -15.08 5.70
CA HIS A 231 6.25 -15.71 4.40
C HIS A 231 5.03 -15.44 3.50
N GLY A 232 5.30 -14.98 2.28
CA GLY A 232 4.28 -14.76 1.25
C GLY A 232 3.38 -13.56 1.49
N ASP A 233 3.68 -12.71 2.48
CA ASP A 233 3.00 -11.43 2.64
C ASP A 233 3.13 -10.57 1.37
N ILE A 234 2.07 -9.84 1.05
CA ILE A 234 2.07 -8.88 -0.06
C ILE A 234 1.93 -7.49 0.54
N ILE A 235 2.93 -6.64 0.35
CA ILE A 235 2.95 -5.28 0.89
C ILE A 235 2.55 -4.32 -0.22
N LEU A 236 1.54 -3.50 0.03
CA LEU A 236 1.14 -2.42 -0.87
C LEU A 236 1.55 -1.08 -0.27
N ILE A 237 2.21 -0.25 -1.07
CA ILE A 237 2.65 1.10 -0.70
C ILE A 237 2.09 2.09 -1.72
N TYR A 238 1.44 3.16 -1.23
CA TYR A 238 0.91 4.22 -2.07
C TYR A 238 1.83 5.43 -2.06
N CYS A 239 2.33 5.78 -3.24
CA CYS A 239 3.22 6.92 -3.36
C CYS A 239 2.44 8.25 -3.36
N PRO A 240 3.06 9.34 -2.88
CA PRO A 240 2.52 10.71 -3.02
C PRO A 240 2.24 11.09 -4.49
N LEU A 241 1.43 12.12 -4.73
CA LEU A 241 0.97 12.49 -6.08
C LEU A 241 2.12 12.95 -6.97
N GLU A 242 3.10 13.56 -6.32
CA GLU A 242 4.35 14.09 -6.83
C GLU A 242 5.43 13.03 -7.06
N ALA A 243 5.10 11.73 -6.91
CA ALA A 243 6.01 10.63 -7.17
C ALA A 243 6.28 10.40 -8.66
N HIS A 244 6.80 11.43 -9.31
CA HIS A 244 7.39 11.36 -10.64
C HIS A 244 8.75 10.67 -10.51
N ALA A 245 8.98 9.61 -11.28
CA ALA A 245 10.13 8.74 -11.08
C ALA A 245 10.57 8.00 -12.35
N THR A 246 11.86 7.67 -12.38
CA THR A 246 12.51 6.73 -13.31
C THR A 246 13.05 5.49 -12.58
N SER A 247 13.07 5.51 -11.25
CA SER A 247 13.42 4.34 -10.42
C SER A 247 12.68 4.30 -9.10
N VAL A 248 12.56 3.09 -8.54
CA VAL A 248 12.19 2.83 -7.14
C VAL A 248 13.31 2.02 -6.50
N LYS A 249 13.77 2.46 -5.32
CA LYS A 249 14.69 1.70 -4.47
C LYS A 249 14.00 1.20 -3.21
N LEU A 250 14.19 -0.09 -2.94
CA LEU A 250 13.75 -0.77 -1.73
C LEU A 250 15.00 -1.10 -0.92
N GLN A 251 15.14 -0.51 0.27
CA GLN A 251 16.33 -0.67 1.09
C GLN A 251 15.98 -0.92 2.55
N ILE A 252 16.51 -2.00 3.12
CA ILE A 252 16.43 -2.24 4.57
C ILE A 252 17.34 -1.24 5.28
N GLN A 253 16.81 -0.50 6.25
CA GLN A 253 17.58 0.40 7.11
C GLN A 253 18.17 -0.39 8.28
N SER A 254 19.40 -0.87 8.12
CA SER A 254 20.08 -1.69 9.11
C SER A 254 20.51 -0.86 10.31
N LYS A 255 20.33 -1.40 11.52
CA LYS A 255 20.90 -0.80 12.73
C LYS A 255 22.43 -0.87 12.70
N PRO A 256 23.14 0.00 13.44
CA PRO A 256 24.60 -0.07 13.51
C PRO A 256 25.12 -1.47 13.88
N GLY A 257 26.00 -2.01 13.03
CA GLY A 257 26.57 -3.36 13.21
C GLY A 257 25.66 -4.52 12.82
N GLN A 258 24.43 -4.26 12.38
CA GLN A 258 23.50 -5.30 11.94
C GLN A 258 23.72 -5.64 10.46
N LEU A 259 23.84 -6.93 10.16
CA LEU A 259 23.75 -7.46 8.81
C LEU A 259 22.32 -7.92 8.55
N ASN A 260 21.79 -7.59 7.38
CA ASN A 260 20.48 -8.00 6.92
C ASN A 260 20.58 -8.63 5.54
N GLU A 261 19.55 -9.38 5.19
CA GLU A 261 19.38 -9.95 3.85
C GLU A 261 18.04 -9.47 3.29
N LEU A 262 18.06 -8.80 2.14
CA LEU A 262 16.84 -8.42 1.44
C LEU A 262 16.43 -9.55 0.51
N ASN A 263 15.24 -10.12 0.75
CA ASN A 263 14.69 -11.22 -0.03
C ASN A 263 13.31 -10.86 -0.55
N LEU A 264 13.12 -10.90 -1.88
CA LEU A 264 11.85 -10.51 -2.52
C LEU A 264 11.51 -11.49 -3.65
N CYS A 265 10.23 -11.82 -3.77
CA CYS A 265 9.73 -12.63 -4.88
C CYS A 265 9.50 -11.80 -6.13
N GLU A 266 8.76 -10.70 -5.98
CA GLU A 266 8.32 -9.88 -7.12
C GLU A 266 8.10 -8.45 -6.63
N VAL A 267 8.32 -7.49 -7.51
CA VAL A 267 8.00 -6.08 -7.31
C VAL A 267 7.22 -5.58 -8.52
N GLU A 268 5.99 -5.10 -8.28
CA GLU A 268 5.15 -4.51 -9.32
C GLU A 268 5.01 -3.01 -9.12
N ILE A 269 5.35 -2.24 -10.16
CA ILE A 269 5.16 -0.79 -10.19
C ILE A 269 3.88 -0.49 -10.97
N TYR A 270 2.95 0.26 -10.36
CA TYR A 270 1.73 0.72 -11.02
C TYR A 270 1.82 2.22 -11.24
N LYS A 271 1.66 2.66 -12.49
CA LYS A 271 1.56 4.07 -12.84
C LYS A 271 0.12 4.54 -12.80
N LYS A 272 -0.06 5.84 -12.53
CA LYS A 272 -1.37 6.48 -12.68
C LYS A 272 -1.87 6.32 -14.13
N SER A 273 -3.12 5.92 -14.29
CA SER A 273 -3.84 5.85 -15.57
C SER A 273 -4.10 7.25 -16.13
#